data_AF-A0A534IXT2-F1
#
_entry.id   AF-A0A534IXT2-F1
#
_cell.length_a   1.000
_cell.length_b   1.000
_cell.length_c   1.000
_cell.angle_alpha   90.00
_cell.angle_beta   90.00
_cell.angle_gamma   90.00
#
_symmetry.space_group_name_H-M   'P 1'
#
loop_
_entity.id
_entity.type
_entity.pdbx_description
1 polymer ?
#
loop_
_entity_poly.entity_id
_entity_poly.type
_entity_poly.pdbx_seq_one_letter_code
_entity_poly.pdbx_strand_id
1 'polypeptide(L)'
;MTSKSRSGYWLLQDAKARFSELVRKVRSEGPQHVTVHGRDEVVVIAAADFRRLKGSITGKALIEAVQASPHRDIDIEARRSPLPVRDVIAARGCTPPRA
;
A
#
# COMPACT_ATOMS: atom_id res chain seq x y z
N MET A 1 -0.54 4.40 -35.54
CA MET A 1 -1.03 5.12 -34.34
C MET A 1 -2.14 4.30 -33.73
N THR A 2 -1.86 3.43 -32.76
CA THR A 2 -2.90 2.66 -32.06
C THR A 2 -2.85 3.08 -30.60
N SER A 3 -3.79 3.95 -30.21
CA SER A 3 -3.96 4.33 -28.82
C SER A 3 -4.35 3.07 -28.04
N LYS A 4 -3.45 2.62 -27.17
CA LYS A 4 -3.78 1.63 -26.15
C LYS A 4 -4.86 2.27 -25.29
N SER A 5 -6.12 1.87 -25.49
CA SER A 5 -7.21 2.15 -24.56
C SER A 5 -6.65 1.89 -23.17
N ARG A 6 -6.68 2.90 -22.29
CA ARG A 6 -6.26 2.71 -20.89
C ARG A 6 -7.34 1.87 -20.20
N SER A 7 -7.42 0.59 -20.54
CA SER A 7 -8.24 -0.42 -19.88
C SER A 7 -7.88 -0.39 -18.41
N GLY A 8 -8.80 0.09 -17.58
CA GLY A 8 -8.50 0.38 -16.19
C GLY A 8 -8.90 1.76 -15.71
N TYR A 9 -9.23 2.72 -16.59
CA TYR A 9 -9.58 4.08 -16.20
C TYR A 9 -11.05 4.39 -16.44
N TRP A 10 -11.70 4.90 -15.40
CA TRP A 10 -13.12 5.22 -15.37
C TRP A 10 -13.31 6.69 -15.07
N LEU A 11 -14.22 7.37 -15.75
CA LEU A 11 -14.77 8.62 -15.24
C LEU A 11 -15.68 8.29 -14.05
N LEU A 12 -15.72 9.18 -13.05
CA LEU A 12 -16.56 8.98 -11.85
C LEU A 12 -18.03 8.70 -12.19
N GLN A 13 -18.57 9.39 -13.20
CA GLN A 13 -19.94 9.17 -13.68
C GLN A 13 -20.16 7.76 -14.23
N ASP A 14 -19.21 7.22 -14.98
CA ASP A 14 -19.30 5.87 -15.56
C ASP A 14 -19.15 4.82 -14.48
N ALA A 15 -18.23 5.04 -13.52
CA ALA A 15 -18.07 4.17 -12.36
C ALA A 15 -19.36 4.11 -11.52
N LYS A 16 -20.07 5.24 -11.38
CA LYS A 16 -21.36 5.30 -10.67
C LYS A 16 -22.47 4.57 -11.44
N ALA A 17 -22.56 4.77 -12.75
CA ALA A 17 -23.59 4.15 -13.60
C ALA A 17 -23.37 2.64 -13.79
N ARG A 18 -22.12 2.18 -13.82
CA ARG A 18 -21.73 0.79 -14.13
C ARG A 18 -20.92 0.15 -13.00
N PHE A 19 -21.28 0.46 -11.75
CA PHE A 19 -20.53 -0.01 -10.58
C PHE A 19 -20.41 -1.54 -10.51
N SER A 20 -21.46 -2.28 -10.91
CA SER A 20 -21.41 -3.75 -10.96
C SER A 20 -20.35 -4.28 -11.93
N GLU A 21 -20.13 -3.60 -13.05
CA GLU A 21 -19.11 -3.98 -14.01
C GLU A 21 -17.71 -3.62 -13.51
N LEU A 22 -17.55 -2.43 -12.92
CA LEU A 22 -16.32 -2.02 -12.24
C LEU A 22 -15.90 -3.09 -11.23
N VAL A 23 -16.81 -3.57 -10.38
CA VAL A 23 -16.53 -4.62 -9.39
C VAL A 23 -16.12 -5.94 -10.06
N ARG A 24 -16.75 -6.33 -11.17
CA ARG A 24 -16.34 -7.54 -11.92
C ARG A 24 -14.91 -7.40 -12.45
N LYS A 25 -14.60 -6.26 -13.08
CA LYS A 25 -13.27 -5.96 -13.61
C LYS A 25 -12.20 -5.88 -12.52
N VAL A 26 -12.51 -5.31 -11.37
CA VAL A 26 -11.60 -5.32 -10.21
C VAL A 26 -11.23 -6.75 -9.80
N ARG A 27 -12.17 -7.69 -9.86
CA ARG A 27 -11.94 -9.10 -9.49
C ARG A 27 -11.22 -9.90 -10.57
N SER A 28 -11.48 -9.64 -11.85
CA SER A 28 -10.95 -10.44 -12.97
C SER A 28 -9.69 -9.85 -13.60
N GLU A 29 -9.60 -8.53 -13.69
CA GLU A 29 -8.54 -7.80 -14.39
C GLU A 29 -7.60 -7.05 -13.43
N GLY A 30 -7.99 -6.90 -12.15
CA GLY A 30 -7.21 -6.23 -11.13
C GLY A 30 -7.56 -4.74 -10.96
N PRO A 31 -6.68 -3.94 -10.34
CA PRO A 31 -6.97 -2.57 -9.92
C PRO A 31 -7.56 -1.68 -11.01
N GLN A 32 -8.55 -0.86 -10.66
CA GLN A 32 -9.21 0.08 -11.57
C GLN A 32 -9.09 1.51 -11.02
N HIS A 33 -8.72 2.45 -11.87
CA HIS A 33 -8.59 3.87 -11.58
C HIS A 33 -9.89 4.62 -11.86
N VAL A 34 -10.30 5.48 -10.94
CA VAL A 34 -11.44 6.39 -11.09
C VAL A 34 -10.94 7.82 -11.11
N THR A 35 -11.36 8.56 -12.14
CA THR A 35 -10.95 9.93 -12.42
C THR A 35 -12.09 10.91 -12.13
N VAL A 36 -11.74 12.04 -11.53
CA VAL A 36 -12.67 13.12 -11.21
C VAL A 36 -12.08 14.40 -11.82
N HIS A 37 -12.87 15.10 -12.64
CA HIS A 37 -12.40 16.26 -13.41
C HIS A 37 -11.08 16.02 -14.20
N GLY A 38 -10.89 14.79 -14.70
CA GLY A 38 -9.71 14.43 -15.50
C GLY A 38 -8.43 14.13 -14.71
N ARG A 39 -8.48 14.13 -13.37
CA ARG A 39 -7.37 13.70 -12.51
C ARG A 39 -7.63 12.32 -11.90
N ASP A 40 -6.57 11.52 -11.77
CA ASP A 40 -6.62 10.23 -11.07
C ASP A 40 -6.81 10.49 -9.57
N GLU A 41 -8.03 10.32 -9.06
CA GLU A 41 -8.33 10.60 -7.64
C GLU A 41 -8.42 9.35 -6.78
N VAL A 42 -8.91 8.23 -7.33
CA VAL A 42 -9.15 7.00 -6.53
C VAL A 42 -8.75 5.76 -7.31
N VAL A 43 -8.24 4.74 -6.60
CA VAL A 43 -8.03 3.39 -7.15
C VAL A 43 -8.89 2.41 -6.38
N VAL A 44 -9.64 1.58 -7.11
CA VAL A 44 -10.49 0.52 -6.58
C VAL A 44 -9.77 -0.82 -6.73
N ILE A 45 -9.60 -1.53 -5.62
CA ILE A 45 -8.98 -2.86 -5.56
C ILE A 45 -9.89 -3.85 -4.83
N ALA A 46 -9.67 -5.15 -5.04
CA ALA A 46 -10.44 -6.15 -4.33
C ALA A 46 -10.14 -6.08 -2.83
N ALA A 47 -11.16 -6.29 -1.99
CA ALA A 47 -10.99 -6.23 -0.54
C ALA A 47 -9.96 -7.25 -0.02
N ALA A 48 -9.83 -8.41 -0.68
CA ALA A 48 -8.80 -9.40 -0.34
C ALA A 48 -7.38 -8.86 -0.59
N ASP A 49 -7.17 -8.19 -1.72
CA ASP A 49 -5.90 -7.57 -2.06
C ASP A 49 -5.59 -6.42 -1.11
N PHE A 50 -6.58 -5.58 -0.79
CA PHE A 50 -6.41 -4.53 0.21
C PHE A 50 -6.01 -5.09 1.58
N ARG A 51 -6.66 -6.16 2.04
CA ARG A 51 -6.28 -6.82 3.30
C ARG A 51 -4.86 -7.38 3.26
N ARG A 52 -4.45 -7.96 2.14
CA ARG A 52 -3.09 -8.47 1.95
C ARG A 52 -2.05 -7.35 1.92
N LEU A 53 -2.34 -6.25 1.21
CA LEU A 53 -1.48 -5.07 1.15
C LEU A 53 -1.36 -4.38 2.51
N LYS A 54 -2.48 -4.18 3.19
CA LYS A 54 -2.50 -3.57 4.52
C LYS A 54 -1.85 -4.49 5.56
N GLY A 55 -1.99 -5.80 5.37
CA GLY A 55 -1.52 -6.83 6.28
C GLY A 55 -2.11 -6.68 7.69
N SER A 56 -1.73 -7.59 8.58
CA SER A 56 -1.65 -7.28 10.00
C SER A 56 -0.21 -6.86 10.27
N ILE A 57 0.03 -5.58 10.58
CA ILE A 57 1.35 -5.09 11.02
C ILE A 57 1.58 -5.62 12.45
N THR A 58 1.73 -6.93 12.56
CA THR A 58 1.97 -7.66 13.81
C THR A 58 3.44 -8.03 13.94
N GLY A 59 4.22 -7.92 12.84
CA GLY A 59 5.60 -8.39 12.78
C GLY A 59 5.73 -9.90 12.62
N LYS A 60 4.62 -10.67 12.64
CA LYS A 60 4.66 -12.13 12.62
C LYS A 60 5.40 -12.71 11.40
N ALA A 61 5.15 -12.17 10.21
CA ALA A 61 5.84 -12.60 8.99
C ALA A 61 7.36 -12.35 9.04
N LEU A 62 7.79 -11.24 9.67
CA LEU A 62 9.20 -10.95 9.89
C LEU A 62 9.81 -11.91 10.91
N ILE A 63 9.11 -12.16 12.02
CA ILE A 63 9.55 -13.12 13.05
C ILE A 63 9.68 -14.52 12.44
N GLU A 64 8.68 -14.99 11.70
CA GLU A 64 8.71 -16.29 11.01
C GLU A 64 9.88 -16.36 10.01
N ALA A 65 10.12 -15.30 9.24
CA ALA A 65 11.25 -15.24 8.30
C ALA A 65 12.61 -15.31 9.01
N VAL A 66 12.79 -14.55 10.09
CA VAL A 66 14.03 -14.57 10.89
C VAL A 66 14.23 -15.96 11.52
N GLN A 67 13.17 -16.58 12.05
CA GLN A 67 13.23 -17.92 12.61
C GLN A 67 13.48 -19.00 11.56
N ALA A 68 13.00 -18.85 10.32
CA ALA A 68 13.26 -19.78 9.24
C ALA A 68 14.69 -19.66 8.66
N SER A 69 15.48 -18.67 9.09
CA SER A 69 16.85 -18.48 8.63
C SER A 69 17.72 -19.71 8.91
N PRO A 70 18.52 -20.19 7.93
CA PRO A 70 19.53 -21.24 8.13
C PRO A 70 20.66 -20.84 9.08
N HIS A 71 20.78 -19.55 9.39
CA HIS A 71 21.85 -18.95 10.17
C HIS A 71 21.34 -18.49 11.54
N ARG A 72 20.79 -19.42 12.34
CA ARG A 72 20.22 -19.10 13.65
C ARG A 72 21.27 -18.73 14.70
N ASP A 73 22.46 -19.31 14.57
CA ASP A 73 23.53 -19.23 15.59
C ASP A 73 24.64 -18.24 15.22
N ILE A 74 24.37 -17.30 14.29
CA ILE A 74 25.34 -16.25 13.98
C ILE A 74 25.32 -15.20 15.10
N ASP A 75 26.49 -14.90 15.64
CA ASP A 75 26.64 -13.77 16.55
C ASP A 75 26.80 -12.50 15.72
N ILE A 76 25.88 -11.56 15.90
CA ILE A 76 25.90 -10.27 15.20
C ILE A 76 26.31 -9.20 16.20
N GLU A 77 27.62 -8.90 16.25
CA GLU A 77 28.12 -7.75 16.97
C GLU A 77 27.75 -6.45 16.23
N ALA A 78 26.63 -5.83 16.63
CA ALA A 78 26.22 -4.54 16.11
C ALA A 78 27.06 -3.41 16.72
N ARG A 79 28.15 -3.00 16.04
CA ARG A 79 28.86 -1.76 16.40
C ARG A 79 27.95 -0.57 16.19
N ARG A 80 27.58 0.11 17.28
CA ARG A 80 26.79 1.34 17.23
C ARG A 80 27.70 2.49 16.84
N SER A 81 27.42 3.12 15.71
CA SER A 81 27.97 4.41 15.33
C SER A 81 26.83 5.43 15.23
N PRO A 82 27.02 6.68 15.67
CA PRO A 82 26.07 7.75 15.39
C PRO A 82 25.89 7.85 13.87
N LEU A 83 24.65 7.69 13.41
CA LEU A 83 24.27 7.91 12.02
C LEU A 83 23.30 9.10 12.00
N PRO A 84 23.37 9.96 10.97
CA PRO A 84 22.40 11.03 10.80
C PRO A 84 21.00 10.43 10.72
N VAL A 85 20.13 10.84 11.65
CA VAL A 85 18.72 10.45 11.63
C VAL A 85 18.01 11.32 10.60
N ARG A 86 17.07 10.74 9.85
CA ARG A 86 16.21 11.56 8.98
C ARG A 86 15.43 12.54 9.83
N ASP A 87 15.31 13.78 9.36
CA ASP A 87 14.48 14.78 10.00
C ASP A 87 13.06 14.24 10.21
N VAL A 88 12.56 14.36 11.44
CA VAL A 88 11.18 14.05 11.74
C VAL A 88 10.35 15.25 11.29
N ILE A 89 9.68 15.12 10.15
CA ILE A 89 8.61 16.06 9.79
C ILE A 89 7.48 15.80 10.79
N ALA A 90 7.43 16.58 11.86
CA ALA A 90 6.33 16.55 12.81
C ALA A 90 5.04 16.85 12.04
N ALA A 91 4.20 15.84 11.85
CA ALA A 91 2.81 16.08 11.50
C ALA A 91 2.23 16.96 12.60
N ARG A 92 1.67 18.12 12.22
CA ARG A 92 1.02 19.06 13.14
C ARG A 92 0.02 18.29 14.02
N GLY A 93 0.35 18.07 15.30
CA GLY A 93 -0.57 17.43 16.25
C GLY A 93 0.04 16.61 17.39
N CYS A 94 1.32 16.22 17.33
CA CYS A 94 1.93 15.47 18.45
C CYS A 94 2.74 16.40 19.36
N THR A 95 2.08 16.95 20.38
CA THR A 95 2.80 17.55 21.52
C THR A 95 3.19 16.42 22.48
N PRO A 96 4.48 16.22 22.79
CA PRO A 96 4.87 15.25 23.82
C PRO A 96 4.36 15.72 25.20
N PRO A 97 3.89 14.81 26.08
CA PRO A 97 3.48 15.18 27.43
C PRO A 97 4.70 15.69 28.21
N ARG A 98 4.55 16.85 28.87
CA ARG A 98 5.53 17.35 29.84
C ARG A 98 5.54 16.44 31.06
N ALA A 99 6.76 16.10 31.50
CA ALA A 99 7.03 15.48 32.79
C ALA A 99 6.60 16.38 33.95
#